data_AF-A0A3A9FNY5-F1
#
_entry.id   AF-A0A3A9FNY5-F1
#
_cell.length_a   1.000
_cell.length_b   1.000
_cell.length_c   1.000
_cell.angle_alpha   90.00
_cell.angle_beta   90.00
_cell.angle_gamma   90.00
#
_symmetry.space_group_name_H-M   'P 1'
#
loop_
_entity.id
_entity.type
_entity.pdbx_description
1 polymer ?
#
loop_
_entity_poly.entity_id
_entity_poly.type
_entity_poly.pdbx_seq_one_letter_code
_entity_poly.pdbx_strand_id
1 'polypeptide(L)'
;MGRPKNPNRNPTDYKRGFNAENYERLYPWAKKGRKAFYNMAAKQAGVSLNEFIITAIEEKMKNETPEIYNEMMQQQEKTALE
;
A
#
# COMPACT_ATOMS: atom_id res chain seq x y z
N MET A 1 -7.70 15.59 35.88
CA MET A 1 -7.46 16.76 34.99
C MET A 1 -6.89 16.24 33.68
N GLY A 2 -7.54 16.53 32.55
CA GLY A 2 -7.10 16.06 31.23
C GLY A 2 -5.77 16.69 30.80
N ARG A 3 -4.91 15.92 30.15
CA ARG A 3 -3.60 16.35 29.66
C ARG A 3 -3.76 17.57 28.73
N PRO A 4 -3.03 18.68 28.94
CA PRO A 4 -3.17 19.87 28.10
C PRO A 4 -2.80 19.52 26.65
N LYS A 5 -3.75 19.74 25.73
CA LYS A 5 -3.55 19.49 24.30
C LYS A 5 -2.71 20.64 23.74
N ASN A 6 -1.46 20.34 23.42
CA ASN A 6 -0.53 21.31 22.84
C ASN A 6 -1.06 21.76 21.46
N PRO A 7 -1.36 23.05 21.22
CA PRO A 7 -2.04 23.51 20.00
C PRO A 7 -1.19 23.38 18.72
N ASN A 8 0.13 23.18 18.85
CA ASN A 8 1.08 23.07 17.73
C ASN A 8 1.46 21.63 17.34
N ARG A 9 0.85 20.59 17.95
CA ARG A 9 1.05 19.19 17.52
C ARG A 9 -0.26 18.66 16.97
N ASN A 10 -0.51 18.89 15.68
CA ASN A 10 -1.61 18.26 14.98
C ASN A 10 -1.28 16.77 14.81
N PRO A 11 -2.07 15.83 15.37
CA PRO A 11 -1.88 14.39 15.16
C PRO A 11 -1.91 14.00 13.67
N THR A 12 -2.52 14.85 12.85
CA THR A 12 -2.64 14.74 11.40
C THR A 12 -1.29 14.87 10.69
N ASP A 13 -0.38 15.71 11.19
CA ASP A 13 0.91 15.96 10.53
C ASP A 13 1.85 14.77 10.71
N TYR A 14 1.87 14.19 11.92
CA TYR A 14 2.62 12.96 12.20
C TYR A 14 2.17 11.79 11.32
N LYS A 15 0.85 11.59 11.16
CA LYS A 15 0.30 10.54 10.30
C LYS A 15 0.60 10.77 8.82
N ARG A 16 0.67 12.04 8.38
CA ARG A 16 1.04 12.39 7.00
C ARG A 16 2.51 12.10 6.72
N GLY A 17 3.42 12.47 7.61
CA GLY A 17 4.85 12.18 7.47
C GLY A 17 5.13 10.69 7.39
N PHE A 18 4.63 9.92 8.37
CA PHE A 18 4.80 8.47 8.39
C PHE A 18 4.27 7.77 7.13
N ASN A 19 3.10 8.19 6.62
CA ASN A 19 2.54 7.59 5.42
C ASN A 19 3.30 7.96 4.15
N ALA A 20 3.88 9.17 4.08
CA ALA A 20 4.65 9.62 2.91
C ALA A 20 6.05 8.99 2.85
N GLU A 21 6.65 8.70 4.01
CA GLU A 21 7.96 8.06 4.10
C GLU A 21 7.89 6.56 3.76
N ASN A 22 6.82 5.87 4.17
CA ASN A 22 6.75 4.40 4.07
C ASN A 22 5.92 3.89 2.89
N TYR A 23 5.07 4.71 2.28
CA TYR A 23 4.12 4.25 1.26
C TYR A 23 4.03 5.18 0.05
N GLU A 24 4.15 4.60 -1.14
CA GLU A 24 3.78 5.26 -2.38
C GLU A 24 2.29 5.01 -2.72
N ARG A 25 1.60 6.00 -3.29
CA ARG A 25 0.17 5.91 -3.59
C ARG A 25 -0.08 5.44 -5.02
N LEU A 26 -0.62 4.24 -5.17
CA LEU A 26 -1.21 3.79 -6.43
C LEU A 26 -2.61 4.42 -6.61
N TYR A 27 -2.86 5.09 -7.74
CA TYR A 27 -4.17 5.67 -8.08
C TYR A 27 -4.89 4.89 -9.21
N PRO A 28 -5.45 3.71 -8.93
CA PRO A 28 -6.17 2.93 -9.93
C PRO A 28 -7.59 3.46 -10.13
N TRP A 29 -7.96 3.68 -11.39
CA TRP A 29 -9.34 3.98 -11.78
C TRP A 29 -10.07 2.68 -12.12
N ALA A 30 -11.07 2.32 -11.30
CA ALA A 30 -11.93 1.17 -11.54
C ALA A 30 -13.31 1.61 -12.06
N LYS A 31 -13.91 0.79 -12.94
CA LYS A 31 -15.29 1.03 -13.40
C LYS A 31 -16.25 1.06 -12.20
N LYS A 32 -17.18 2.01 -12.21
CA LYS A 32 -18.21 2.17 -11.17
C LYS A 32 -18.93 0.83 -10.92
N GLY A 33 -19.11 0.48 -9.66
CA GLY A 33 -19.73 -0.77 -9.22
C GLY A 33 -18.75 -1.92 -8.96
N ARG A 34 -17.56 -1.94 -9.58
CA ARG A 34 -16.58 -3.04 -9.39
C ARG A 34 -15.91 -3.04 -8.02
N LYS A 35 -15.81 -1.88 -7.37
CA LYS A 35 -15.22 -1.74 -6.03
C LYS A 35 -15.89 -2.67 -4.99
N ALA A 36 -17.21 -2.87 -5.08
CA ALA A 36 -17.94 -3.76 -4.18
C ALA A 36 -17.46 -5.21 -4.32
N PHE A 37 -17.29 -5.68 -5.56
CA PHE A 37 -16.80 -7.02 -5.85
C PHE A 37 -15.34 -7.20 -5.40
N TYR A 38 -14.48 -6.21 -5.61
CA TYR A 38 -13.09 -6.28 -5.13
C TYR A 38 -13.02 -6.34 -3.62
N ASN A 39 -13.85 -5.56 -2.91
CA ASN A 39 -13.94 -5.65 -1.45
C ASN A 39 -14.42 -7.03 -0.98
N MET A 40 -15.36 -7.65 -1.71
CA MET A 40 -15.84 -8.98 -1.38
C MET A 40 -14.76 -10.05 -1.60
N ALA A 41 -14.03 -9.97 -2.71
CA ALA A 41 -12.90 -10.86 -3.00
C ALA A 41 -11.78 -10.71 -1.95
N ALA A 42 -11.40 -9.47 -1.61
CA ALA A 42 -10.40 -9.20 -0.58
C ALA A 42 -10.82 -9.76 0.79
N LYS A 43 -12.10 -9.56 1.18
CA LYS A 43 -12.65 -10.14 2.41
C LYS A 43 -12.60 -11.67 2.41
N GLN A 44 -12.90 -12.31 1.28
CA GLN A 44 -12.85 -13.77 1.16
C GLN A 44 -11.41 -14.29 1.25
N ALA A 45 -10.44 -13.54 0.72
CA ALA A 45 -9.02 -13.82 0.86
C ALA A 45 -8.46 -13.46 2.26
N GLY A 46 -9.26 -12.85 3.14
CA GLY A 46 -8.84 -12.47 4.49
C GLY A 46 -7.87 -11.29 4.55
N VAL A 47 -7.71 -10.55 3.46
CA VAL A 47 -6.74 -9.44 3.32
C VAL A 47 -7.45 -8.10 3.10
N SER A 48 -6.73 -7.00 3.29
CA SER A 48 -7.25 -5.69 2.92
C SER A 48 -7.38 -5.56 1.40
N LEU A 49 -8.24 -4.66 0.92
CA LEU A 49 -8.36 -4.39 -0.52
C LEU A 49 -7.02 -3.93 -1.13
N ASN A 50 -6.21 -3.20 -0.36
CA ASN A 50 -4.92 -2.72 -0.82
C ASN A 50 -3.94 -3.87 -1.02
N GLU A 51 -3.79 -4.74 -0.01
CA GLU A 51 -2.95 -5.94 -0.12
C GLU A 51 -3.42 -6.83 -1.26
N PHE A 52 -4.74 -7.05 -1.40
CA PHE A 52 -5.30 -7.83 -2.49
C PHE A 52 -4.92 -7.30 -3.88
N ILE A 53 -4.90 -5.97 -4.06
CA ILE A 53 -4.50 -5.33 -5.31
C ILE A 53 -2.99 -5.49 -5.53
N ILE A 54 -2.18 -5.26 -4.49
CA ILE A 54 -0.71 -5.37 -4.59
C ILE A 54 -0.32 -6.81 -4.93
N THR A 55 -0.84 -7.81 -4.22
CA THR A 55 -0.52 -9.22 -4.48
C THR A 55 -0.93 -9.62 -5.89
N ALA A 56 -2.10 -9.17 -6.36
CA ALA A 56 -2.54 -9.46 -7.73
C ALA A 56 -1.63 -8.82 -8.80
N ILE A 57 -1.11 -7.61 -8.54
CA ILE A 57 -0.15 -6.95 -9.43
C ILE A 57 1.18 -7.69 -9.41
N GLU A 58 1.71 -8.04 -8.24
CA GLU A 58 2.97 -8.76 -8.11
C GLU A 58 2.91 -10.17 -8.73
N GLU A 59 1.80 -10.90 -8.55
CA GLU A 59 1.57 -12.18 -9.21
C GLU A 59 1.57 -12.03 -10.74
N LYS A 60 0.93 -10.98 -11.26
CA LYS A 60 0.98 -10.67 -12.68
C LYS A 60 2.39 -10.31 -13.13
N MET A 61 3.14 -9.52 -12.36
CA MET A 61 4.52 -9.18 -12.69
C MET A 61 5.41 -10.44 -12.71
N LYS A 62 5.27 -11.35 -11.74
CA LYS A 62 6.01 -12.62 -11.73
C LYS A 62 5.76 -13.45 -13.00
N ASN A 63 4.52 -13.49 -13.45
CA ASN A 63 4.10 -14.34 -14.56
C ASN A 63 4.35 -13.70 -15.94
N GLU A 64 4.08 -12.39 -16.08
CA GLU A 64 4.11 -11.67 -17.36
C GLU A 64 5.42 -10.91 -17.58
N THR A 65 6.05 -10.39 -16.52
CA THR A 65 7.28 -9.58 -16.59
C THR A 65 8.28 -9.95 -15.48
N PRO A 66 8.80 -11.20 -15.48
CA PRO A 66 9.64 -11.72 -14.41
C PRO A 66 10.94 -10.91 -14.22
N GLU A 67 11.46 -10.32 -15.29
CA GLU A 67 12.65 -9.46 -15.26
C GLU A 67 12.44 -8.24 -14.35
N ILE A 68 11.32 -7.52 -14.55
CA ILE A 68 10.94 -6.34 -13.75
C ILE A 68 10.71 -6.74 -12.28
N TYR A 69 10.08 -7.89 -12.06
CA TYR A 69 9.86 -8.40 -10.69
C TYR A 69 11.19 -8.69 -9.98
N ASN A 70 12.15 -9.32 -10.67
CA ASN A 70 13.46 -9.61 -10.10
C ASN A 70 14.27 -8.34 -9.84
N GLU A 71 14.22 -7.35 -10.73
CA GLU A 71 14.86 -6.05 -10.51
C GLU A 71 14.30 -5.32 -9.28
N MET A 72 12.97 -5.32 -9.12
CA MET A 72 12.31 -4.76 -7.93
C MET A 72 12.82 -5.42 -6.64
N MET A 73 12.91 -6.76 -6.62
CA MET A 73 13.39 -7.51 -5.46
C MET A 73 14.86 -7.19 -5.14
N GLN A 74 15.73 -7.09 -6.14
CA GLN A 74 17.13 -6.72 -5.94
C GLN A 74 17.28 -5.28 -5.42
N GLN A 75 16.43 -4.35 -5.85
CA GLN A 75 16.44 -2.98 -5.34
C GLN A 75 16.01 -2.94 -3.87
N GLN A 76 14.97 -3.69 -3.48
CA GLN A 76 14.54 -3.78 -2.08
C GLN A 76 15.63 -4.37 -1.18
N GLU A 77 16.31 -5.42 -1.61
CA GLU A 77 17.44 -6.00 -0.86
C GLU A 77 18.58 -5.00 -0.69
N LYS A 78 18.92 -4.23 -1.72
CA LYS A 78 19.96 -3.19 -1.65
C LYS A 78 19.60 -2.08 -0.68
N THR A 79 18.37 -1.55 -0.76
CA THR A 79 17.90 -0.50 0.15
C THR A 79 17.76 -0.98 1.60
N ALA A 80 17.54 -2.27 1.83
CA ALA A 80 17.50 -2.85 3.18
C ALA A 80 18.90 -3.07 3.81
N LEU A 81 19.97 -3.02 3.01
CA LEU A 81 21.36 -3.22 3.44
C LEU A 81 22.13 -1.90 3.64
N GLU A 82 21.57 -0.76 3.22
CA GLU A 82 22.09 0.60 3.41
C GLU A 82 21.50 1.28 4.66
#